data_AF-A0A554J7N8-F1
#
_entry.id   AF-A0A554J7N8-F1
#
_cell.length_a   1.000
_cell.length_b   1.000
_cell.length_c   1.000
_cell.angle_alpha   90.00
_cell.angle_beta   90.00
_cell.angle_gamma   90.00
#
_symmetry.space_group_name_H-M   'P 1'
#
loop_
_entity.id
_entity.type
_entity.pdbx_description
1 polymer ?
#
loop_
_entity_poly.entity_id
_entity_poly.type
_entity_poly.pdbx_seq_one_letter_code
_entity_poly.pdbx_strand_id
1 'polypeptide(L)'
;MREFVDLAFREVGLNWQDYVASDKRFVRPAEVHQLIADPSRARTELGWKPTVGFQELVSMMVQADYARLQEQITAKAAVEHARNGQPAGVFRLTY
;
A
#
# COMPACT_ATOMS: atom_id res chain seq x y z
N MET A 1 4.12 -16.11 3.04
CA MET A 1 3.93 -15.28 1.82
C MET A 1 2.47 -15.27 1.35
N ARG A 2 1.85 -16.42 1.04
CA ARG A 2 0.45 -16.47 0.56
C ARG A 2 -0.54 -15.77 1.49
N GLU A 3 -0.42 -15.98 2.80
CA GLU A 3 -1.30 -15.34 3.80
C GLU A 3 -1.21 -13.81 3.80
N PHE A 4 0.00 -13.25 3.66
CA PHE A 4 0.20 -11.81 3.56
C PHE A 4 -0.51 -11.22 2.33
N VAL A 5 -0.33 -11.86 1.17
CA VAL A 5 -0.94 -11.44 -0.09
C VAL A 5 -2.46 -11.53 -0.01
N ASP A 6 -2.99 -12.62 0.51
CA ASP A 6 -4.42 -12.83 0.68
C ASP A 6 -5.05 -11.76 1.60
N LEU A 7 -4.44 -11.47 2.76
CA LEU A 7 -4.92 -10.41 3.65
C LEU A 7 -4.89 -9.03 2.98
N ALA A 8 -3.81 -8.70 2.28
CA ALA A 8 -3.67 -7.40 1.63
C ALA A 8 -4.70 -7.17 0.52
N PHE A 9 -4.97 -8.19 -0.31
CA PHE A 9 -5.95 -8.09 -1.39
C PHE A 9 -7.40 -8.11 -0.89
N ARG A 10 -7.68 -8.85 0.20
CA ARG A 10 -8.99 -8.82 0.86
C ARG A 10 -9.35 -7.45 1.39
N GLU A 11 -8.37 -6.71 1.91
CA GLU A 11 -8.58 -5.35 2.43
C GLU A 11 -9.17 -4.40 1.38
N VAL A 12 -8.88 -4.63 0.09
CA VAL A 12 -9.37 -3.85 -1.05
C VAL A 12 -10.44 -4.58 -1.86
N GLY A 13 -10.96 -5.71 -1.38
CA GLY A 13 -12.01 -6.48 -2.04
C GLY A 13 -11.59 -7.15 -3.35
N LEU A 14 -10.30 -7.44 -3.54
CA LEU A 14 -9.75 -8.05 -4.74
C LEU A 14 -9.33 -9.50 -4.51
N ASN A 15 -9.30 -10.27 -5.60
CA ASN A 15 -8.83 -11.64 -5.61
C ASN A 15 -7.37 -11.68 -6.12
N TRP A 16 -6.42 -12.06 -5.26
CA TRP A 16 -4.98 -11.91 -5.59
C TRP A 16 -4.53 -12.79 -6.75
N GLN A 17 -5.18 -13.93 -6.98
CA GLN A 17 -4.86 -14.86 -8.06
C GLN A 17 -5.02 -14.23 -9.45
N ASP A 18 -5.84 -13.18 -9.57
CA ASP A 18 -6.08 -12.50 -10.84
C ASP A 18 -4.95 -11.52 -11.21
N TYR A 19 -4.10 -11.16 -10.24
CA TYR A 19 -3.09 -10.10 -10.39
C TYR A 19 -1.65 -10.54 -10.10
N VAL A 20 -1.44 -11.57 -9.27
CA VAL A 20 -0.10 -11.98 -8.83
C VAL A 20 0.48 -13.02 -9.76
N ALA A 21 1.67 -12.74 -10.29
CA ALA A 21 2.45 -13.65 -11.11
C ALA A 21 3.83 -13.94 -10.46
N SER A 22 4.36 -15.15 -10.67
CA SER A 22 5.70 -15.53 -10.24
C SER A 22 6.73 -15.25 -11.32
N ASP A 23 7.83 -14.58 -10.97
CA ASP A 23 8.97 -14.37 -11.87
C ASP A 23 10.26 -14.88 -11.23
N LYS A 24 11.04 -15.66 -12.00
CA LYS A 24 12.31 -16.28 -11.56
C LYS A 24 13.34 -15.24 -11.12
N ARG A 25 13.27 -14.01 -11.61
CA ARG A 25 14.19 -12.91 -11.22
C ARG A 25 14.09 -12.55 -9.75
N PHE A 26 12.96 -12.83 -9.09
CA PHE A 26 12.77 -12.57 -7.67
C PHE A 26 13.09 -13.78 -6.78
N VAL A 27 13.48 -14.92 -7.35
CA VAL A 27 13.87 -16.12 -6.60
C VAL A 27 15.32 -15.97 -6.15
N ARG A 28 15.58 -16.05 -4.85
CA ARG A 28 16.96 -16.02 -4.34
C ARG A 28 17.57 -17.42 -4.41
N PRO A 29 18.84 -17.56 -4.86
CA PRO A 29 19.52 -18.87 -4.91
C PRO A 29 19.66 -19.57 -3.55
N ALA A 30 19.70 -18.80 -2.45
CA ALA A 30 19.74 -19.29 -1.08
C ALA A 30 18.53 -18.77 -0.30
N GLU A 31 17.36 -19.36 -0.53
CA GLU A 31 16.11 -18.98 0.12
C GLU A 31 16.03 -19.59 1.53
N VAL A 32 15.70 -18.78 2.54
CA VAL A 32 15.38 -19.29 3.88
C VAL A 32 13.89 -19.58 3.94
N HIS A 33 13.51 -20.83 4.16
CA HIS A 33 12.10 -21.25 4.08
C HIS A 33 11.23 -20.75 5.23
N GLN A 34 11.80 -20.57 6.42
CA GLN A 34 11.06 -20.16 7.59
C GLN A 34 11.96 -19.39 8.56
N LEU A 35 11.42 -18.28 9.07
CA LEU A 35 12.05 -17.46 10.11
C LEU A 35 11.05 -17.35 11.26
N ILE A 36 11.33 -18.06 12.35
CA ILE A 36 10.59 -17.93 13.62
C ILE A 36 11.60 -17.45 14.66
N ALA A 37 11.36 -16.26 15.20
CA ALA A 37 12.12 -15.74 16.32
C ALA A 37 11.44 -16.09 17.65
N ASP A 38 12.22 -16.31 18.71
CA ASP A 38 11.73 -16.31 20.09
C ASP A 38 12.10 -14.98 20.78
N PRO A 39 11.13 -14.08 21.03
CA PRO A 39 11.38 -12.83 21.73
C PRO A 39 11.34 -12.95 23.27
N SER A 40 11.46 -14.16 23.84
CA SER A 40 11.44 -14.40 25.29
C SER A 40 12.43 -13.53 26.05
N ARG A 41 13.67 -13.43 25.56
CA ARG A 41 14.71 -12.60 26.17
C ARG A 41 14.35 -11.11 26.17
N ALA A 42 13.83 -10.59 25.06
CA ALA A 42 13.41 -9.19 24.97
C ALA A 42 12.24 -8.87 25.90
N ARG A 43 11.31 -9.82 26.09
CA ARG A 43 10.20 -9.69 27.06
C ARG A 43 10.73 -9.60 28.49
N THR A 44 11.68 -10.44 28.86
CA THR A 44 12.19 -10.53 30.24
C THR A 44 13.13 -9.37 30.58
N GLU A 45 14.09 -9.07 29.71
CA GLU A 45 15.13 -8.08 30.00
C GLU A 45 14.65 -6.63 29.76
N LEU A 46 13.79 -6.42 28.77
CA LEU A 46 13.39 -5.09 28.32
C LEU A 46 11.91 -4.78 28.60
N GLY A 47 11.14 -5.76 29.11
CA GLY A 47 9.68 -5.63 29.20
C GLY A 47 8.99 -5.50 27.84
N TRP A 48 9.71 -5.73 26.74
CA TRP A 48 9.24 -5.42 25.39
C TRP A 48 8.22 -6.45 24.91
N LYS A 49 7.11 -5.98 24.34
CA LYS A 49 6.10 -6.82 23.67
C LYS A 49 5.64 -6.12 22.39
N PRO A 50 5.37 -6.87 21.31
CA PRO A 50 4.78 -6.28 20.12
C PRO A 50 3.39 -5.74 20.45
N THR A 51 3.12 -4.50 20.04
CA THR A 51 1.82 -3.84 20.24
C THR A 51 0.87 -4.04 19.08
N VAL A 52 1.42 -4.32 17.88
CA VAL A 52 0.66 -4.45 16.63
C VAL A 52 0.70 -5.91 16.18
N GLY A 53 -0.47 -6.45 15.86
CA GLY A 53 -0.61 -7.81 15.33
C GLY A 53 -0.28 -7.91 13.84
N PHE A 54 -0.15 -9.13 13.32
CA PHE A 54 0.16 -9.35 11.90
C PHE A 54 -0.92 -8.77 10.97
N GLN A 55 -2.20 -9.10 11.20
CA GLN A 55 -3.31 -8.62 10.38
C GLN A 55 -3.47 -7.10 10.44
N GLU A 56 -3.35 -6.54 11.64
CA GLU A 56 -3.40 -5.09 11.88
C GLU A 56 -2.29 -4.36 11.12
N LEU A 57 -1.05 -4.88 11.17
CA LEU A 57 0.07 -4.34 10.42
C LEU A 57 -0.21 -4.34 8.91
N VAL A 58 -0.75 -5.44 8.38
CA VAL A 58 -1.09 -5.55 6.95
C VAL A 58 -2.15 -4.51 6.56
N SER A 59 -3.23 -4.40 7.33
CA SER A 59 -4.28 -3.38 7.08
C SER A 59 -3.70 -1.97 7.12
N MET A 60 -2.91 -1.63 8.13
CA MET A 60 -2.23 -0.32 8.22
C MET A 60 -1.37 0.00 6.99
N MET A 61 -0.62 -0.98 6.48
CA MET A 61 0.21 -0.81 5.28
C MET A 61 -0.65 -0.54 4.04
N VAL A 62 -1.71 -1.33 3.82
CA VAL A 62 -2.59 -1.18 2.66
C VAL A 62 -3.34 0.15 2.68
N GLN A 63 -3.87 0.55 3.84
CA GLN A 63 -4.58 1.82 3.99
C GLN A 63 -3.65 3.01 3.71
N ALA A 64 -2.41 2.96 4.19
CA ALA A 64 -1.42 4.00 3.92
C ALA A 64 -1.09 4.11 2.42
N ASP A 65 -0.94 2.99 1.72
CA ASP A 65 -0.69 3.00 0.28
C ASP A 65 -1.92 3.44 -0.52
N TYR A 66 -3.12 3.07 -0.09
CA TYR A 66 -4.37 3.53 -0.71
C TYR A 66 -4.53 5.05 -0.63
N ALA A 67 -4.25 5.65 0.54
CA ALA A 67 -4.28 7.10 0.72
C ALA A 67 -3.28 7.81 -0.20
N ARG A 68 -2.03 7.30 -0.28
CA ARG A 68 -1.00 7.85 -1.18
C ARG A 68 -1.43 7.79 -2.65
N LEU A 69 -2.06 6.71 -3.07
CA LEU A 69 -2.55 6.56 -4.44
C LEU A 69 -3.69 7.54 -4.74
N GLN A 70 -4.62 7.74 -3.81
CA GLN A 70 -5.68 8.75 -3.95
C GLN A 70 -5.09 10.15 -4.15
N GLU A 71 -4.13 10.56 -3.32
CA GLU A 71 -3.45 11.85 -3.46
C GLU A 71 -2.77 12.01 -4.82
N GLN A 72 -2.09 10.97 -5.30
CA GLN A 72 -1.43 10.98 -6.61
C GLN A 72 -2.42 11.07 -7.77
N ILE A 73 -3.57 10.40 -7.68
CA ILE A 73 -4.64 10.46 -8.69
C ILE A 73 -5.24 11.88 -8.71
N THR A 74 -5.57 12.45 -7.56
CA THR A 74 -6.08 13.82 -7.46
C THR A 74 -5.08 14.84 -7.99
N ALA A 75 -3.79 14.69 -7.65
CA ALA A 75 -2.74 15.56 -8.16
C ALA A 75 -2.58 15.47 -9.68
N LYS A 76 -2.60 14.26 -10.26
CA LYS A 76 -2.54 14.08 -11.72
C LYS A 76 -3.75 14.68 -12.42
N ALA A 77 -4.97 14.44 -11.90
CA ALA A 77 -6.19 15.02 -12.45
C ALA A 77 -6.15 16.55 -12.43
N ALA A 78 -5.67 17.17 -11.34
CA ALA A 78 -5.52 18.62 -11.25
C ALA A 78 -4.52 19.18 -12.28
N VAL A 79 -3.40 18.48 -12.52
CA VAL A 79 -2.40 18.85 -13.52
C VAL A 79 -2.96 18.71 -14.95
N GLU A 80 -3.74 17.65 -15.23
CA GLU A 80 -4.39 17.46 -16.53
C GLU A 80 -5.49 18.49 -16.79
N HIS A 81 -6.30 18.83 -15.78
CA HIS A 81 -7.27 19.92 -15.87
C HIS A 81 -6.61 21.28 -16.10
N ALA A 82 -5.51 21.59 -15.42
CA ALA A 82 -4.75 22.82 -15.64
C ALA A 82 -4.06 22.86 -17.01
N ARG A 83 -3.75 21.70 -17.61
CA ARG A 83 -3.22 21.60 -18.98
C ARG A 83 -4.30 21.74 -20.05
N ASN A 84 -5.55 21.38 -19.77
CA ASN A 84 -6.64 21.28 -20.74
C ASN A 84 -7.63 22.47 -20.76
N GLY A 85 -7.40 23.57 -20.04
CA GLY A 85 -8.09 24.86 -20.22
C GLY A 85 -7.48 25.94 -19.34
N GLN A 86 -7.25 27.19 -19.74
CA GLN A 86 -7.79 28.06 -20.81
C GLN A 86 -6.99 29.39 -20.71
N PRO A 87 -7.11 30.39 -21.62
CA PRO A 87 -7.07 31.77 -21.15
C PRO A 87 -8.49 32.30 -21.05
N ALA A 88 -8.79 32.85 -19.87
CA ALA A 88 -10.02 33.54 -19.55
C ALA A 88 -10.22 34.74 -20.51
N GLY A 89 -11.35 34.74 -21.22
CA GLY A 89 -11.89 35.84 -22.00
C GLY A 89 -13.15 35.30 -22.68
N VAL A 90 -14.37 35.79 -22.46
CA VAL A 90 -14.82 37.13 -22.13
C VAL A 90 -16.11 36.97 -21.30
N PHE A 91 -16.07 37.29 -20.00
CA PHE A 91 -17.28 37.66 -19.27
C PHE A 91 -17.44 39.18 -19.43
N ARG A 92 -18.19 39.61 -20.45
CA ARG A 92 -18.74 40.98 -20.49
C ARG A 92 -20.17 40.90 -20.00
N LEU A 93 -20.34 41.21 -18.72
CA LEU A 93 -21.57 41.82 -18.23
C LEU A 93 -21.36 43.33 -18.29
N THR A 94 -21.98 44.00 -19.26
CA THR A 94 -22.30 45.43 -19.16
C THR A 94 -23.61 45.70 -19.89
N TYR A 95 -24.59 46.09 -19.07
CA TYR A 95 -25.96 46.57 -19.28
C TYR A 95 -26.97 45.65 -19.97
#